data_AF-A0A7S2NX71-F1
#
_entry.id   AF-A0A7S2NX71-F1
#
_cell.length_a   1.000
_cell.length_b   1.000
_cell.length_c   1.000
_cell.angle_alpha   90.00
_cell.angle_beta   90.00
_cell.angle_gamma   90.00
#
_symmetry.space_group_name_H-M   'P 1'
#
loop_
_entity.id
_entity.type
_entity.pdbx_description
1 polymer ?
#
loop_
_entity_poly.entity_id
_entity_poly.type
_entity_poly.pdbx_seq_one_letter_code
_entity_poly.pdbx_strand_id
1 'polypeptide(L)'
;TQTKMGIKGLLPALRTITKPIKLERYRGLTAAIDAMSWLHKGIYADDVRSIAFQSNTSTASSRQKSAPTENRSTERDSVVKRLDFDECVDSKVRVKENKSNNLKRSPSTESPSKCVMYVLKRVDRLRREYGIEVLLVIDGAPLPSKRRIDEARRENRQRAFEEALQAEKRGDRAASRRLFGQACSISYEMRYELMHHCRLMNV
;
A
#
# COMPACT_ATOMS: atom_id res chain seq x y z
N THR A 1 -18.58 -9.43 -11.85
CA THR A 1 -18.49 -10.19 -10.59
C THR A 1 -17.30 -9.69 -9.78
N GLN A 2 -17.56 -9.00 -8.67
CA GLN A 2 -16.53 -8.39 -7.82
C GLN A 2 -15.61 -9.49 -7.24
N THR A 3 -14.33 -9.48 -7.61
CA THR A 3 -13.31 -10.36 -7.01
C THR A 3 -12.99 -9.85 -5.60
N LYS A 4 -13.90 -10.18 -4.67
CA LYS A 4 -13.73 -9.98 -3.22
C LYS A 4 -12.43 -10.65 -2.79
N MET A 5 -11.50 -9.88 -2.21
CA MET A 5 -10.21 -10.39 -1.74
C MET A 5 -10.42 -11.32 -0.53
N GLY A 6 -9.66 -12.42 -0.46
CA GLY A 6 -9.73 -13.40 0.63
C GLY A 6 -10.78 -14.50 0.43
N ILE A 7 -10.97 -15.31 1.46
CA ILE A 7 -11.91 -16.44 1.43
C ILE A 7 -13.33 -15.92 1.63
N LYS A 8 -14.16 -16.00 0.58
CA LYS A 8 -15.55 -15.52 0.62
C LYS A 8 -16.37 -16.34 1.61
N GLY A 9 -17.18 -15.66 2.42
CA GLY A 9 -18.09 -16.33 3.36
C GLY A 9 -17.44 -16.89 4.63
N LEU A 10 -16.12 -16.76 4.79
CA LEU A 10 -15.41 -17.33 5.93
C LEU A 10 -15.89 -16.77 7.28
N LEU A 11 -15.95 -15.44 7.44
CA LEU A 11 -16.37 -14.84 8.71
C LEU A 11 -17.81 -15.22 9.11
N PRO A 12 -18.82 -15.17 8.22
CA PRO A 12 -20.14 -15.73 8.51
C PRO A 12 -20.12 -17.20 8.93
N ALA A 13 -19.31 -18.05 8.27
CA ALA A 13 -19.20 -19.47 8.61
C ALA A 13 -18.58 -19.70 9.99
N LEU A 14 -17.66 -18.83 10.42
CA LEU A 14 -17.00 -18.91 11.73
C LEU A 14 -17.76 -18.18 12.86
N ARG A 15 -18.98 -17.69 12.61
CA ARG A 15 -19.73 -16.88 13.59
C ARG A 15 -19.96 -17.63 14.89
N THR A 16 -20.19 -18.93 14.85
CA THR A 16 -20.47 -19.77 16.03
C THR A 16 -19.26 -19.90 16.96
N ILE A 17 -18.04 -19.75 16.44
CA ILE A 17 -16.80 -19.85 17.22
C ILE A 17 -16.14 -18.48 17.48
N THR A 18 -16.66 -17.41 16.87
CA THR A 18 -16.13 -16.05 17.02
C THR A 18 -16.63 -15.43 18.32
N LYS A 19 -15.71 -14.91 19.14
CA LYS A 19 -16.05 -14.23 20.41
C LYS A 19 -15.65 -12.75 20.34
N PRO A 20 -16.52 -11.81 20.74
CA PRO A 20 -16.10 -10.43 20.92
C PRO A 20 -15.12 -10.33 22.10
N ILE A 21 -13.99 -9.66 21.89
CA ILE A 21 -12.94 -9.48 22.89
C ILE A 21 -12.63 -7.99 22.98
N LYS A 22 -12.44 -7.48 24.20
CA LYS A 22 -12.01 -6.10 24.42
C LYS A 22 -10.48 -5.99 24.30
N LEU A 23 -9.99 -4.86 23.79
CA LEU A 23 -8.57 -4.67 23.48
C LEU A 23 -7.68 -4.69 24.74
N GLU A 24 -8.23 -4.34 25.91
CA GLU A 24 -7.51 -4.34 27.20
C GLU A 24 -6.97 -5.72 27.56
N ARG A 25 -7.57 -6.79 27.03
CA ARG A 25 -7.08 -8.17 27.23
C ARG A 25 -5.67 -8.40 26.67
N TYR A 26 -5.25 -7.58 25.70
CA TYR A 26 -3.95 -7.71 25.05
C TYR A 26 -2.89 -6.74 25.60
N ARG A 27 -3.17 -6.05 26.72
CA ARG A 27 -2.20 -5.15 27.36
C ARG A 27 -0.91 -5.89 27.68
N GLY A 28 0.22 -5.26 27.34
CA GLY A 28 1.56 -5.83 27.52
C GLY A 28 1.96 -6.87 26.47
N LEU A 29 1.08 -7.19 25.51
CA LEU A 29 1.40 -8.11 24.41
C LEU A 29 1.76 -7.34 23.14
N THR A 30 2.49 -8.02 22.26
CA THR A 30 2.86 -7.52 20.94
C THR A 30 1.88 -8.02 19.87
N ALA A 31 1.37 -7.11 19.05
CA ALA A 31 0.46 -7.41 17.96
C ALA A 31 1.08 -7.07 16.59
N ALA A 32 1.13 -8.05 15.70
CA ALA A 32 1.44 -7.82 14.29
C ALA A 32 0.20 -7.33 13.54
N ILE A 33 0.32 -6.20 12.85
CA ILE A 33 -0.79 -5.54 12.16
C ILE A 33 -0.46 -5.39 10.68
N ASP A 34 -1.37 -5.87 9.83
CA ASP A 34 -1.33 -5.59 8.39
C ASP A 34 -1.57 -4.09 8.13
N ALA A 35 -0.49 -3.38 7.81
CA ALA A 35 -0.49 -1.96 7.54
C ALA A 35 -1.18 -1.60 6.23
N MET A 36 -1.11 -2.48 5.21
CA MET A 36 -1.71 -2.23 3.89
C MET A 36 -3.22 -2.08 4.00
N SER A 37 -3.85 -2.91 4.84
CA SER A 37 -5.28 -2.81 5.14
C SER A 37 -5.67 -1.47 5.78
N TRP A 38 -4.82 -0.88 6.63
CA TRP A 38 -5.10 0.43 7.23
C TRP A 38 -4.81 1.58 6.28
N LEU A 39 -3.74 1.51 5.50
CA LEU A 39 -3.44 2.50 4.45
C LEU A 39 -4.57 2.58 3.42
N HIS A 40 -5.12 1.43 2.99
CA HIS A 40 -6.27 1.41 2.09
C HIS A 40 -7.48 2.16 2.63
N LYS A 41 -7.72 2.10 3.95
CA LYS A 41 -8.79 2.87 4.60
C LYS A 41 -8.39 4.33 4.79
N GLY A 42 -7.12 4.60 5.05
CA GLY A 42 -6.56 5.94 5.20
C GLY A 42 -6.66 6.79 3.94
N ILE A 43 -6.61 6.18 2.75
CA ILE A 43 -6.78 6.89 1.47
C ILE A 43 -8.03 7.77 1.46
N TYR A 44 -9.15 7.30 2.03
CA TYR A 44 -10.42 8.03 2.00
C TYR A 44 -10.41 9.34 2.79
N ALA A 45 -9.44 9.52 3.70
CA ALA A 45 -9.20 10.76 4.41
C ALA A 45 -8.44 11.79 3.57
N ASP A 46 -7.80 11.36 2.49
CA ASP A 46 -7.00 12.18 1.58
C ASP A 46 -7.76 12.54 0.30
N ASP A 47 -7.09 13.26 -0.61
CA ASP A 47 -7.63 13.55 -1.94
C ASP A 47 -7.54 12.30 -2.85
N VAL A 48 -8.59 11.48 -2.77
CA VAL A 48 -8.74 10.25 -3.55
C VAL A 48 -8.67 10.48 -5.05
N ARG A 49 -9.07 11.67 -5.54
CA ARG A 49 -8.99 11.98 -6.97
C ARG A 49 -7.54 12.08 -7.38
N SER A 50 -6.76 12.94 -6.72
CA SER A 50 -5.34 13.12 -7.02
C SER A 50 -4.55 11.80 -6.92
N ILE A 51 -4.80 11.00 -5.89
CA ILE A 51 -4.14 9.70 -5.70
C ILE A 51 -4.50 8.72 -6.83
N ALA A 52 -5.77 8.68 -7.25
CA ALA A 52 -6.20 7.80 -8.33
C ALA A 52 -5.56 8.18 -9.68
N PHE A 53 -5.40 9.47 -9.97
CA PHE A 53 -4.70 9.93 -11.17
C PHE A 53 -3.22 9.53 -11.16
N GLN A 54 -2.51 9.76 -10.05
CA GLN A 54 -1.09 9.37 -9.89
C GLN A 54 -0.90 7.85 -10.05
N SER A 55 -1.83 7.05 -9.53
CA SER A 55 -1.80 5.58 -9.67
C SER A 55 -1.90 5.10 -11.13
N ASN A 56 -2.65 5.82 -11.97
CA ASN A 56 -2.87 5.47 -13.37
C ASN A 56 -1.77 6.00 -14.30
N THR A 57 -1.14 7.14 -13.99
CA THR A 57 -0.05 7.70 -14.81
C THR A 57 1.23 6.87 -14.73
N SER A 58 1.55 6.30 -13.57
CA SER A 58 2.77 5.52 -13.36
C SER A 58 2.79 4.18 -14.09
N THR A 59 1.62 3.64 -14.48
CA THR A 59 1.54 2.39 -15.25
C THR A 59 1.74 2.60 -16.76
N ALA A 60 1.45 3.80 -17.29
CA ALA A 60 1.58 4.10 -18.71
C ALA A 60 3.04 4.16 -19.20
N SER A 61 3.98 4.58 -18.36
CA SER A 61 5.40 4.76 -18.73
C SER A 61 6.20 3.44 -18.82
N SER A 62 5.61 2.29 -18.46
CA SER A 62 6.30 0.98 -18.44
C SER A 62 5.98 0.05 -19.63
N ARG A 63 5.12 0.46 -20.58
CA ARG A 63 4.64 -0.39 -21.69
C ARG A 63 5.60 -0.54 -22.88
N GLN A 64 6.79 0.05 -22.85
CA GLN A 64 7.80 -0.09 -23.92
C GLN A 64 9.11 -0.70 -23.40
N LYS A 65 9.11 -1.98 -23.00
CA LYS A 65 10.31 -2.83 -23.11
C LYS A 65 9.87 -4.25 -23.48
N SER A 66 10.13 -4.61 -24.73
CA SER A 66 10.00 -5.93 -25.31
C SER A 66 10.81 -6.97 -24.54
N ALA A 67 10.30 -8.20 -24.50
CA ALA A 67 10.93 -9.36 -23.90
C ALA A 67 12.28 -9.72 -24.56
N PRO A 68 13.30 -10.16 -23.80
CA PRO A 68 14.35 -11.02 -24.29
C PRO A 68 14.13 -12.47 -23.84
N THR A 69 14.30 -13.34 -24.83
CA THR A 69 14.26 -14.81 -24.86
C THR A 69 15.05 -15.50 -23.73
N GLU A 70 14.47 -16.60 -23.23
CA GLU A 70 15.11 -17.55 -22.33
C GLU A 70 16.39 -18.15 -22.93
N ASN A 71 17.44 -18.30 -22.11
CA ASN A 71 18.31 -19.46 -22.20
C ASN A 71 18.76 -19.89 -20.79
N ARG A 72 18.71 -21.21 -20.61
CA ARG A 72 18.85 -21.96 -19.37
C ARG A 72 20.31 -22.39 -19.18
N SER A 73 20.86 -22.21 -17.99
CA SER A 73 21.86 -23.14 -17.45
C SER A 73 21.85 -23.13 -15.92
N THR A 74 21.80 -24.35 -15.41
CA THR A 74 21.95 -24.86 -14.05
C THR A 74 22.98 -24.17 -13.17
N GLU A 75 22.60 -23.83 -11.94
CA GLU A 75 23.39 -24.14 -10.74
C GLU A 75 22.52 -23.98 -9.48
N ARG A 76 22.46 -25.05 -8.68
CA ARG A 76 21.94 -24.99 -7.32
C ARG A 76 23.11 -24.48 -6.49
N ASP A 77 22.92 -23.37 -5.79
CA ASP A 77 23.65 -23.16 -4.55
C ASP A 77 22.85 -22.33 -3.56
N SER A 78 22.77 -22.92 -2.36
CA SER A 78 22.19 -22.41 -1.14
C SER A 78 22.95 -21.19 -0.64
N VAL A 79 22.35 -20.01 -0.74
CA VAL A 79 22.76 -18.86 0.09
C VAL A 79 21.52 -18.06 0.45
N VAL A 80 20.87 -18.39 1.57
CA VAL A 80 20.03 -17.39 2.25
C VAL A 80 20.99 -16.35 2.81
N LYS A 81 21.35 -15.36 1.98
CA LYS A 81 22.01 -14.16 2.47
C LYS A 81 21.02 -13.49 3.41
N ARG A 82 21.44 -13.24 4.65
CA ARG A 82 20.72 -12.34 5.56
C ARG A 82 20.48 -11.05 4.78
N LEU A 83 19.21 -10.73 4.58
CA LEU A 83 18.83 -9.45 4.01
C LEU A 83 18.96 -8.44 5.14
N ASP A 84 20.17 -7.92 5.33
CA ASP A 84 20.41 -6.80 6.21
C ASP A 84 19.82 -5.57 5.51
N PHE A 85 18.67 -5.12 6.01
CA PHE A 85 17.81 -4.09 5.41
C PHE A 85 18.45 -2.68 5.46
N ASP A 86 19.59 -2.53 6.14
CA ASP A 86 20.26 -1.26 6.40
C ASP A 86 21.20 -0.79 5.27
N GLU A 87 21.50 -1.63 4.26
CA GLU A 87 22.35 -1.23 3.11
C GLU A 87 21.58 -0.51 1.98
N CYS A 88 20.32 -0.15 2.18
CA CYS A 88 19.59 0.71 1.24
C CYS A 88 19.87 2.20 1.52
N VAL A 89 21.15 2.59 1.56
CA VAL A 89 21.56 4.00 1.62
C VAL A 89 22.67 4.25 0.61
N ASP A 90 22.38 5.14 -0.34
CA ASP A 90 23.28 5.75 -1.32
C ASP A 90 23.95 4.85 -2.37
N SER A 91 23.21 4.60 -3.46
CA SER A 91 23.81 4.46 -4.80
C SER A 91 23.46 5.69 -5.64
N LYS A 92 24.30 6.72 -5.55
CA LYS A 92 24.31 7.84 -6.51
C LYS A 92 24.67 7.31 -7.90
N VAL A 93 23.68 6.91 -8.68
CA VAL A 93 23.83 6.81 -10.13
C VAL A 93 23.81 8.23 -10.70
N ARG A 94 24.99 8.70 -11.11
CA ARG A 94 25.15 9.94 -11.90
C ARG A 94 24.46 9.76 -13.25
N VAL A 95 23.21 10.20 -13.35
CA VAL A 95 22.54 10.45 -14.63
C VAL A 95 22.80 11.90 -15.02
N LYS A 96 23.40 12.10 -16.20
CA LYS A 96 23.67 13.42 -16.79
C LYS A 96 22.38 14.22 -16.93
N GLU A 97 22.44 15.48 -16.53
CA GLU A 97 21.33 16.43 -16.49
C GLU A 97 20.78 16.73 -17.88
N ASN A 98 19.48 16.51 -18.06
CA ASN A 98 18.68 17.23 -19.04
C ASN A 98 17.63 18.04 -18.27
N LYS A 99 17.73 19.36 -18.39
CA LYS A 99 16.85 20.37 -17.76
C LYS A 99 15.41 20.19 -18.25
N SER A 100 14.55 19.65 -17.41
CA SER A 100 13.13 20.01 -17.40
C SER A 100 12.56 19.78 -16.01
N ASN A 101 11.96 20.83 -15.48
CA ASN A 101 11.42 20.97 -14.12
C ASN A 101 10.71 19.71 -13.62
N ASN A 102 11.31 19.02 -12.65
CA ASN A 102 10.55 18.11 -11.79
C ASN A 102 11.09 18.19 -10.36
N LEU A 103 10.20 18.60 -9.46
CA LEU A 103 10.45 18.93 -8.07
C LEU A 103 10.96 17.69 -7.33
N LYS A 104 12.28 17.58 -7.17
CA LYS A 104 12.92 16.65 -6.23
C LYS A 104 12.57 17.12 -4.82
N ARG A 105 11.55 16.53 -4.17
CA ARG A 105 11.41 16.67 -2.71
C ARG A 105 12.42 15.74 -2.04
N SER A 106 13.45 16.35 -1.46
CA SER A 106 14.29 15.78 -0.41
C SER A 106 13.45 15.38 0.81
N PRO A 107 13.89 14.44 1.66
CA PRO A 107 13.17 14.05 2.87
C PRO A 107 13.37 15.10 3.96
N SER A 108 12.70 16.25 3.82
CA SER A 108 12.61 17.27 4.86
C SER A 108 11.31 17.09 5.61
N THR A 109 11.38 16.93 6.93
CA THR A 109 10.40 17.34 7.98
C THR A 109 9.03 17.86 7.49
N GLU A 110 8.25 17.04 6.82
CA GLU A 110 6.89 17.37 6.41
C GLU A 110 5.91 16.59 7.30
N SER A 111 4.81 17.24 7.68
CA SER A 111 3.73 16.59 8.42
C SER A 111 3.20 15.39 7.62
N PRO A 112 2.91 14.23 8.25
CA PRO A 112 2.47 13.06 7.51
C PRO A 112 1.18 13.33 6.74
N SER A 113 1.07 12.73 5.55
CA SER A 113 -0.14 12.69 4.74
C SER A 113 -1.33 12.21 5.55
N LYS A 114 -2.54 12.58 5.15
CA LYS A 114 -3.75 12.21 5.92
C LYS A 114 -3.91 10.70 5.98
N CYS A 115 -3.50 10.01 4.92
CA CYS A 115 -3.47 8.56 4.86
C CYS A 115 -2.50 7.94 5.88
N VAL A 116 -1.26 8.42 5.96
CA VAL A 116 -0.28 7.92 6.93
C VAL A 116 -0.69 8.28 8.35
N MET A 117 -1.15 9.52 8.57
CA MET A 117 -1.68 9.98 9.85
C MET A 117 -2.81 9.10 10.38
N TYR A 118 -3.68 8.58 9.50
CA TYR A 118 -4.74 7.64 9.87
C TYR A 118 -4.20 6.32 10.45
N VAL A 119 -3.06 5.83 9.97
CA VAL A 119 -2.36 4.65 10.49
C VAL A 119 -1.70 5.00 11.83
N LEU A 120 -0.90 6.06 11.88
CA LEU A 120 -0.15 6.45 13.07
C LEU A 120 -1.05 6.70 14.28
N LYS A 121 -2.21 7.36 14.09
CA LYS A 121 -3.20 7.57 15.16
C LYS A 121 -3.71 6.26 15.77
N ARG A 122 -3.84 5.19 14.97
CA ARG A 122 -4.28 3.88 15.50
C ARG A 122 -3.17 3.19 16.26
N VAL A 123 -1.95 3.26 15.75
CA VAL A 123 -0.77 2.73 16.45
C VAL A 123 -0.62 3.41 17.80
N ASP A 124 -0.65 4.76 17.81
CA ASP A 124 -0.55 5.56 19.03
C ASP A 124 -1.66 5.18 20.03
N ARG A 125 -2.89 5.03 19.55
CA ARG A 125 -4.02 4.59 20.38
C ARG A 125 -3.79 3.21 21.00
N LEU A 126 -3.37 2.21 20.22
CA LEU A 126 -3.09 0.85 20.72
C LEU A 126 -1.99 0.85 21.77
N ARG A 127 -0.93 1.64 21.57
CA ARG A 127 0.19 1.75 22.51
C ARG A 127 -0.20 2.49 23.79
N ARG A 128 -0.73 3.71 23.66
CA ARG A 128 -0.97 4.59 24.82
C ARG A 128 -2.17 4.18 25.65
N GLU A 129 -3.31 3.88 25.03
CA GLU A 129 -4.54 3.57 25.76
C GLU A 129 -4.56 2.10 26.22
N TYR A 130 -4.13 1.18 25.34
CA TYR A 130 -4.27 -0.25 25.58
C TYR A 130 -2.96 -0.94 26.00
N GLY A 131 -1.81 -0.25 25.93
CA GLY A 131 -0.51 -0.82 26.30
C GLY A 131 -0.09 -1.98 25.40
N ILE A 132 -0.54 -2.00 24.14
CA ILE A 132 -0.22 -3.04 23.16
C ILE A 132 1.01 -2.59 22.38
N GLU A 133 2.06 -3.40 22.36
CA GLU A 133 3.20 -3.18 21.48
C GLU A 133 2.81 -3.54 20.04
N VAL A 134 3.22 -2.74 19.06
CA VAL A 134 2.74 -2.89 17.69
C VAL A 134 3.91 -3.18 16.77
N LEU A 135 3.77 -4.21 15.93
CA LEU A 135 4.64 -4.48 14.80
C LEU A 135 3.82 -4.27 13.51
N LEU A 136 4.16 -3.25 12.73
CA LEU A 136 3.48 -3.01 11.45
C LEU A 136 4.11 -3.83 10.34
N VAL A 137 3.30 -4.69 9.72
CA VAL A 137 3.70 -5.54 8.60
C VAL A 137 3.26 -4.88 7.30
N ILE A 138 4.23 -4.67 6.41
CA ILE A 138 4.03 -4.11 5.08
C ILE A 138 4.31 -5.20 4.05
N ASP A 139 3.43 -5.34 3.06
CA ASP A 139 3.61 -6.31 1.98
C ASP A 139 4.88 -6.05 1.17
N GLY A 140 5.56 -7.14 0.81
CA GLY A 140 6.74 -7.12 -0.05
C GLY A 140 6.39 -7.22 -1.54
N ALA A 141 7.29 -7.86 -2.29
CA ALA A 141 7.13 -8.04 -3.74
C ALA A 141 5.91 -8.93 -4.08
N PRO A 142 5.28 -8.73 -5.26
CA PRO A 142 4.19 -9.58 -5.73
C PRO A 142 4.62 -11.06 -5.83
N LEU A 143 3.72 -11.96 -5.43
CA LEU A 143 3.96 -13.39 -5.52
C LEU A 143 3.43 -13.95 -6.85
N PRO A 144 4.16 -14.87 -7.53
CA PRO A 144 3.69 -15.49 -8.77
C PRO A 144 2.31 -16.17 -8.62
N SER A 145 2.05 -16.79 -7.47
CA SER A 145 0.77 -17.45 -7.14
C SER A 145 -0.40 -16.48 -7.03
N LYS A 146 -0.16 -15.19 -6.81
CA LYS A 146 -1.18 -14.13 -6.72
C LYS A 146 -1.37 -13.36 -8.03
N ARG A 147 -0.59 -13.65 -9.09
CA ARG A 147 -0.59 -12.89 -10.35
C ARG A 147 -2.00 -12.64 -10.92
N ARG A 148 -2.82 -13.68 -11.05
CA ARG A 148 -4.19 -13.57 -11.59
C ARG A 148 -5.08 -12.67 -10.73
N ILE A 149 -4.92 -12.74 -9.41
CA ILE A 149 -5.70 -11.93 -8.46
C ILE A 149 -5.26 -10.48 -8.52
N ASP A 150 -3.95 -10.22 -8.57
CA ASP A 150 -3.39 -8.87 -8.65
C ASP A 150 -3.71 -8.18 -9.98
N GLU A 151 -3.77 -8.94 -11.06
CA GLU A 151 -4.26 -8.48 -12.35
C GLU A 151 -5.74 -8.10 -12.30
N ALA A 152 -6.61 -8.97 -11.78
CA ALA A 152 -8.03 -8.64 -11.61
C ALA A 152 -8.24 -7.41 -10.70
N ARG A 153 -7.41 -7.23 -9.66
CA ARG A 153 -7.42 -6.03 -8.80
C ARG A 153 -7.05 -4.78 -9.60
N ARG A 154 -6.04 -4.87 -10.47
CA ARG A 154 -5.61 -3.77 -11.35
C ARG A 154 -6.71 -3.39 -12.35
N GLU A 155 -7.34 -4.38 -12.99
CA GLU A 155 -8.47 -4.16 -13.89
C GLU A 155 -9.67 -3.53 -13.18
N ASN A 156 -10.00 -3.98 -11.96
CA ASN A 156 -11.07 -3.39 -11.17
C ASN A 156 -10.80 -1.91 -10.86
N ARG A 157 -9.55 -1.56 -10.50
CA ARG A 157 -9.17 -0.17 -10.26
C ARG A 157 -9.27 0.68 -11.53
N GLN A 158 -8.84 0.14 -12.67
CA GLN A 158 -8.95 0.81 -13.96
C GLN A 158 -10.42 1.10 -14.33
N ARG A 159 -11.30 0.11 -14.19
CA ARG A 159 -12.74 0.30 -14.41
C ARG A 159 -13.33 1.33 -13.46
N ALA A 160 -13.00 1.25 -12.17
CA ALA A 160 -13.46 2.22 -11.18
C ALA A 160 -12.99 3.64 -11.51
N PHE A 161 -11.77 3.81 -12.05
CA PHE A 161 -11.25 5.10 -12.48
C PHE A 161 -12.05 5.67 -13.66
N GLU A 162 -12.33 4.86 -14.67
CA GLU A 162 -13.12 5.26 -15.84
C GLU A 162 -14.56 5.63 -15.45
N GLU A 163 -15.19 4.81 -14.60
CA GLU A 163 -16.51 5.11 -14.04
C GLU A 163 -16.51 6.38 -13.19
N ALA A 164 -15.43 6.65 -12.44
CA ALA A 164 -15.29 7.88 -11.64
C ALA A 164 -15.24 9.13 -12.52
N LEU A 165 -14.53 9.07 -13.67
CA LEU A 165 -14.48 10.15 -14.65
C LEU A 165 -15.86 10.41 -15.28
N GLN A 166 -16.60 9.35 -15.59
CA GLN A 166 -17.97 9.49 -16.10
C GLN A 166 -18.90 10.10 -15.06
N ALA A 167 -18.80 9.68 -13.79
CA ALA A 167 -19.57 10.27 -12.70
C ALA A 167 -19.23 11.75 -12.48
N GLU A 168 -17.96 12.12 -12.60
CA GLU A 168 -17.49 13.52 -12.55
C GLU A 168 -18.10 14.35 -13.69
N LYS A 169 -18.12 13.84 -14.92
CA LYS A 169 -18.77 14.50 -16.07
C LYS A 169 -20.28 14.69 -15.89
N ARG A 170 -20.94 13.75 -15.21
CA ARG A 170 -22.37 13.86 -14.86
C ARG A 170 -22.64 14.79 -13.67
N GLY A 171 -21.61 15.31 -13.01
CA GLY A 171 -21.74 16.15 -11.82
C GLY A 171 -22.06 15.39 -10.53
N ASP A 172 -22.07 14.04 -10.56
CA ASP A 172 -22.31 13.22 -9.37
C ASP A 172 -21.03 13.10 -8.53
N ARG A 173 -20.83 14.11 -7.66
CA ARG A 173 -19.66 14.20 -6.77
C ARG A 173 -19.56 13.04 -5.78
N ALA A 174 -20.69 12.52 -5.30
CA ALA A 174 -20.70 11.46 -4.30
C ALA A 174 -20.26 10.13 -4.92
N ALA A 175 -20.82 9.76 -6.07
CA ALA A 175 -20.39 8.57 -6.80
C ALA A 175 -18.96 8.71 -7.28
N SER A 176 -18.59 9.88 -7.83
CA SER A 176 -17.23 10.15 -8.30
C SER A 176 -16.19 9.94 -7.19
N ARG A 177 -16.38 10.55 -6.01
CA ARG A 177 -15.45 10.38 -4.87
C ARG A 177 -15.33 8.91 -4.46
N ARG A 178 -16.45 8.18 -4.38
CA ARG A 178 -16.44 6.76 -4.01
C ARG A 178 -15.67 5.91 -5.02
N LEU A 179 -15.90 6.12 -6.31
CA LEU A 179 -15.27 5.38 -7.40
C LEU A 179 -13.77 5.72 -7.51
N PHE A 180 -13.38 6.98 -7.33
CA PHE A 180 -11.97 7.34 -7.24
C PHE A 180 -11.29 6.64 -6.05
N GLY A 181 -11.91 6.58 -4.88
CA GLY A 181 -11.39 5.82 -3.74
C GLY A 181 -11.20 4.33 -4.03
N GLN A 182 -12.07 3.74 -4.84
CA GLN A 182 -11.94 2.34 -5.31
C GLN A 182 -10.83 2.17 -6.36
N ALA A 183 -10.53 3.21 -7.13
CA ALA A 183 -9.49 3.23 -8.14
C ALA A 183 -8.08 3.43 -7.57
N CYS A 184 -7.94 3.95 -6.35
CA CYS A 184 -6.65 4.22 -5.73
C CYS A 184 -5.83 2.93 -5.50
N SER A 185 -4.51 3.04 -5.66
CA SER A 185 -3.54 2.03 -5.24
C SER A 185 -2.60 2.62 -4.18
N ILE A 186 -2.12 1.78 -3.26
CA ILE A 186 -1.10 2.19 -2.30
C ILE A 186 0.25 2.25 -3.01
N SER A 187 0.76 3.46 -3.16
CA SER A 187 2.04 3.70 -3.82
C SER A 187 3.23 3.33 -2.93
N TYR A 188 4.42 3.29 -3.52
CA TYR A 188 5.65 3.06 -2.74
C TYR A 188 5.93 4.23 -1.79
N GLU A 189 5.70 5.45 -2.26
CA GLU A 189 5.90 6.70 -1.51
C GLU A 189 5.06 6.71 -0.23
N MET A 190 3.80 6.29 -0.30
CA MET A 190 2.93 6.17 0.88
C MET A 190 3.45 5.15 1.89
N ARG A 191 3.98 4.01 1.44
CA ARG A 191 4.58 3.00 2.32
C ARG A 191 5.87 3.51 2.94
N TYR A 192 6.69 4.20 2.15
CA TYR A 192 7.96 4.78 2.61
C TYR A 192 7.74 5.86 3.65
N GLU A 193 6.78 6.76 3.42
CA GLU A 193 6.37 7.77 4.40
C GLU A 193 5.91 7.12 5.71
N LEU A 194 5.08 6.07 5.64
CA LEU A 194 4.68 5.32 6.83
C LEU A 194 5.90 4.73 7.56
N MET A 195 6.78 4.02 6.85
CA MET A 195 7.99 3.42 7.45
C MET A 195 8.86 4.47 8.13
N HIS A 196 9.03 5.64 7.51
CA HIS A 196 9.79 6.75 8.07
C HIS A 196 9.20 7.21 9.41
N HIS A 197 7.89 7.46 9.46
CA HIS A 197 7.25 7.90 10.71
C HIS A 197 7.17 6.81 11.78
N CYS A 198 7.03 5.54 11.40
CA CYS A 198 7.09 4.43 12.36
C CYS A 198 8.45 4.36 13.06
N ARG A 199 9.55 4.50 12.31
CA ARG A 199 10.91 4.58 12.87
C ARG A 199 11.06 5.74 13.85
N LEU A 200 10.52 6.92 13.53
CA LEU A 200 10.51 8.07 14.45
C LEU A 200 9.71 7.80 15.73
N MET A 201 8.68 6.97 15.67
CA MET A 201 7.86 6.57 16.82
C MET A 201 8.41 5.36 17.59
N ASN A 202 9.54 4.78 17.14
CA ASN A 202 10.08 3.51 17.65
C ASN A 202 9.00 2.41 17.63
N VAL A 203 8.45 2.16 16.43
CA VAL A 203 7.46 1.13 16.07
C VAL A 203 8.00 0.36 14.86
#